data_AF-A0A9P0EXU5-F1
#
_entry.id   AF-A0A9P0EXU5-F1
#
_cell.length_a   1.000
_cell.length_b   1.000
_cell.length_c   1.000
_cell.angle_alpha   90.00
_cell.angle_beta   90.00
_cell.angle_gamma   90.00
#
_symmetry.space_group_name_H-M   'P 1'
#
loop_
_entity.id
_entity.type
_entity.pdbx_description
1 polymer ?
#
loop_
_entity_poly.entity_id
_entity_poly.type
_entity_poly.pdbx_seq_one_letter_code
_entity_poly.pdbx_strand_id
1 'polypeptide(L)'
;MLRNTSLFLLTSNPALRGAKLYPPNVIEISGIHFKDPAPLDEELNDIMDKAKKGVIYFSFGTLLKASNIRKEIAQTFLTVFGQLDQTILWKADLKYTDWDIPKNVYMRDRFDQISILDQNINAANAQYLGYGLHLSYRNLTQQSLRWAITAVLRDSRFKASVERASEVFTDKPMSSLDSSVYWIEYVIRHSGAHHLKPPTVHMPWYQLFFLDVIVVYFVAFCLILYIFKQVISLLFLRLLFVTKSSKAKVN
;
A
#
# COMPACT_ATOMS: atom_id res chain seq x y z
N MET A 1 -4.63 13.22 -17.68
CA MET A 1 -5.81 13.60 -16.89
C MET A 1 -5.50 14.63 -15.79
N LEU A 2 -4.34 14.56 -15.09
CA LEU A 2 -4.01 15.46 -13.96
C LEU A 2 -3.40 16.84 -14.33
N ARG A 3 -3.03 17.07 -15.59
CA ARG A 3 -2.19 18.21 -15.97
C ARG A 3 -2.88 19.57 -15.83
N ASN A 4 -4.20 19.66 -15.91
CA ASN A 4 -4.94 20.92 -15.74
C ASN A 4 -6.00 20.81 -14.64
N THR A 5 -5.64 20.21 -13.52
CA THR A 5 -6.52 20.07 -12.36
C THR A 5 -6.31 21.23 -11.39
N SER A 6 -7.38 21.93 -11.02
CA SER A 6 -7.33 23.06 -10.09
C SER A 6 -7.24 22.63 -8.62
N LEU A 7 -7.82 21.49 -8.27
CA LEU A 7 -7.75 20.88 -6.94
C LEU A 7 -7.77 19.36 -7.08
N PHE A 8 -6.88 18.68 -6.36
CA PHE A 8 -6.86 17.24 -6.27
C PHE A 8 -6.95 16.82 -4.80
N LEU A 9 -8.12 16.31 -4.39
CA LEU A 9 -8.29 15.75 -3.05
C LEU A 9 -7.79 14.31 -3.05
N LEU A 10 -6.73 14.06 -2.29
CA LEU A 10 -6.10 12.74 -2.19
C LEU A 10 -6.50 12.06 -0.89
N THR A 11 -7.06 10.85 -0.97
CA THR A 11 -7.36 10.02 0.21
C THR A 11 -6.09 9.43 0.82
N SER A 12 -5.42 10.23 1.64
CA SER A 12 -4.16 9.91 2.30
C SER A 12 -4.05 10.68 3.63
N ASN A 13 -3.20 10.18 4.53
CA ASN A 13 -2.79 10.91 5.73
C ASN A 13 -1.26 10.77 5.83
N PRO A 14 -0.50 11.88 5.81
CA PRO A 14 0.96 11.85 5.87
C PRO A 14 1.49 11.21 7.15
N ALA A 15 0.74 11.27 8.26
CA ALA A 15 1.10 10.60 9.50
C ALA A 15 1.12 9.06 9.38
N LEU A 16 0.25 8.50 8.53
CA LEU A 16 0.16 7.04 8.34
C LEU A 16 0.88 6.55 7.09
N ARG A 17 1.09 7.39 6.08
CA ARG A 17 1.67 6.97 4.79
C ARG A 17 3.04 7.60 4.48
N GLY A 18 3.58 8.33 5.45
CA GLY A 18 4.82 9.09 5.33
C GLY A 18 4.65 10.40 4.57
N ALA A 19 5.63 11.29 4.70
CA ALA A 19 5.65 12.55 3.98
C ALA A 19 5.90 12.33 2.49
N LYS A 20 5.04 12.89 1.64
CA LYS A 20 5.21 12.90 0.19
C LYS A 20 5.15 14.34 -0.31
N LEU A 21 6.01 14.65 -1.28
CA LEU A 21 6.00 15.95 -1.92
C LEU A 21 4.92 15.95 -3.00
N TYR A 22 3.84 16.68 -2.73
CA TYR A 22 2.83 16.99 -3.72
C TYR A 22 2.84 18.49 -4.04
N PRO A 23 2.47 18.88 -5.27
CA PRO A 23 2.22 20.28 -5.57
C PRO A 23 1.10 20.85 -4.67
N PRO A 24 1.08 22.17 -4.40
CA PRO A 24 0.13 22.77 -3.45
C PRO A 24 -1.36 22.59 -3.80
N ASN A 25 -1.70 22.30 -5.05
CA ASN A 25 -3.07 22.00 -5.47
C ASN A 25 -3.52 20.56 -5.13
N VAL A 26 -2.65 19.74 -4.56
CA VAL A 26 -2.97 18.40 -4.05
C VAL A 26 -3.13 18.48 -2.54
N ILE A 27 -4.35 18.25 -2.06
CA ILE A 27 -4.66 18.29 -0.64
C ILE A 27 -4.94 16.88 -0.15
N GLU A 28 -4.14 16.43 0.81
CA GLU A 28 -4.36 15.15 1.48
C GLU A 28 -5.52 15.27 2.46
N ILE A 29 -6.59 14.53 2.19
CA ILE A 29 -7.75 14.45 3.07
C ILE A 29 -8.14 12.98 3.22
N SER A 30 -7.94 12.42 4.41
CA SER A 30 -8.33 11.04 4.71
C SER A 30 -9.76 10.95 5.21
N GLY A 31 -10.46 9.86 4.93
CA GLY A 31 -11.70 9.54 5.62
C GLY A 31 -12.96 10.32 5.23
N ILE A 32 -12.97 11.03 4.10
CA ILE A 32 -14.18 11.70 3.57
C ILE A 32 -15.32 10.70 3.32
N HIS A 33 -14.98 9.45 3.02
CA HIS A 33 -15.93 8.37 2.74
C HIS A 33 -16.44 7.68 4.01
N PHE A 34 -15.94 8.03 5.19
CA PHE A 34 -16.45 7.47 6.43
C PHE A 34 -17.84 8.05 6.67
N LYS A 35 -18.81 7.15 6.80
CA LYS A 35 -20.12 7.46 7.34
C LYS A 35 -20.09 7.08 8.82
N ASP A 36 -20.93 7.72 9.61
CA ASP A 36 -21.14 7.26 10.98
C ASP A 36 -21.50 5.76 10.95
N PRO A 37 -20.85 4.93 11.79
CA PRO A 37 -21.15 3.51 11.89
C PRO A 37 -22.65 3.30 12.04
N ALA A 38 -23.23 2.46 11.17
CA ALA A 38 -24.61 2.05 11.38
C ALA A 38 -24.69 1.19 12.65
N PRO A 39 -25.82 1.21 13.38
CA PRO A 39 -26.04 0.25 14.45
C PRO A 39 -25.86 -1.17 13.93
N LEU A 40 -25.18 -2.02 14.71
CA LEU A 40 -25.05 -3.43 14.36
C LEU A 40 -26.44 -4.09 14.36
N ASP A 41 -26.62 -5.13 13.54
CA ASP A 41 -27.82 -5.96 13.61
C ASP A 41 -27.94 -6.71 14.94
N GLU A 42 -29.15 -7.15 15.27
CA GLU A 42 -29.47 -7.79 16.56
C GLU A 42 -28.59 -9.03 16.83
N GLU A 43 -28.37 -9.86 15.81
CA GLU A 43 -27.53 -11.05 15.93
C GLU A 43 -26.07 -10.68 16.22
N LEU A 44 -25.52 -9.69 15.51
CA LEU A 44 -24.15 -9.26 15.72
C LEU A 44 -23.98 -8.57 17.09
N ASN A 45 -24.95 -7.78 17.55
CA ASN A 45 -24.94 -7.24 18.91
C ASN A 45 -24.88 -8.35 19.95
N ASP A 46 -25.72 -9.38 19.84
CA ASP A 46 -25.72 -10.53 20.76
C ASP A 46 -24.38 -11.27 20.77
N ILE A 47 -23.75 -11.44 19.60
CA ILE A 47 -22.41 -12.04 19.50
C ILE A 47 -21.36 -11.15 20.18
N MET A 48 -21.39 -9.85 19.94
CA MET A 48 -20.43 -8.89 20.50
C MET A 48 -20.58 -8.80 22.03
N ASP A 49 -21.80 -8.80 22.56
CA ASP A 49 -22.09 -8.76 24.00
C ASP A 49 -21.62 -10.04 24.71
N LYS A 50 -21.69 -11.19 24.05
CA LYS A 50 -21.20 -12.47 24.58
C LYS A 50 -19.67 -12.59 24.53
N ALA A 51 -18.99 -11.80 23.69
CA ALA A 51 -17.56 -11.91 23.42
C ALA A 51 -16.66 -11.28 24.51
N LYS A 52 -16.70 -11.82 25.73
CA LYS A 52 -15.96 -11.28 26.90
C LYS A 52 -14.43 -11.27 26.77
N LYS A 53 -13.86 -12.08 25.89
CA LYS A 53 -12.40 -12.21 25.68
C LYS A 53 -11.91 -11.42 24.45
N GLY A 54 -12.78 -10.61 23.86
CA GLY A 54 -12.52 -9.86 22.64
C GLY A 54 -12.93 -10.62 21.39
N VAL A 55 -12.86 -9.90 20.27
CA VAL A 55 -13.33 -10.34 18.97
C VAL A 55 -12.20 -10.25 17.96
N ILE A 56 -12.06 -11.27 17.11
CA ILE A 56 -11.16 -11.25 15.96
C ILE A 56 -12.02 -11.26 14.70
N TYR A 57 -11.94 -10.20 13.92
CA TYR A 57 -12.54 -10.16 12.59
C TYR A 57 -11.55 -10.70 11.55
N PHE A 58 -12.01 -11.64 10.72
CA PHE A 58 -11.23 -12.27 9.68
C PHE A 58 -11.95 -12.21 8.33
N SER A 59 -11.24 -11.80 7.28
CA SER A 59 -11.75 -11.75 5.92
C SER A 59 -10.61 -11.86 4.90
N PHE A 60 -10.88 -12.51 3.76
CA PHE A 60 -9.99 -12.51 2.60
C PHE A 60 -10.27 -11.37 1.61
N GLY A 61 -11.15 -10.43 1.97
CA GLY A 61 -11.64 -9.39 1.06
C GLY A 61 -12.69 -9.92 0.10
N THR A 62 -12.90 -9.22 -1.02
CA THR A 62 -13.93 -9.55 -2.02
C THR A 62 -13.42 -10.36 -3.21
N LEU A 63 -12.10 -10.36 -3.44
CA LEU A 63 -11.48 -11.02 -4.59
C LEU A 63 -11.31 -12.52 -4.38
N LEU A 64 -10.93 -12.93 -3.17
CA LEU A 64 -10.79 -14.33 -2.82
C LEU A 64 -12.04 -14.80 -2.07
N LYS A 65 -12.85 -15.62 -2.74
CA LYS A 65 -13.99 -16.29 -2.11
C LYS A 65 -13.50 -17.46 -1.26
N ALA A 66 -14.10 -17.64 -0.09
CA ALA A 66 -13.78 -18.75 0.81
C ALA A 66 -14.09 -20.10 0.16
N SER A 67 -15.14 -20.16 -0.69
CA SER A 67 -15.47 -21.34 -1.49
C SER A 67 -14.37 -21.79 -2.46
N ASN A 68 -13.47 -20.88 -2.85
CA ASN A 68 -12.35 -21.19 -3.75
C ASN A 68 -11.05 -21.53 -3.00
N ILE A 69 -11.08 -21.52 -1.66
CA ILE A 69 -9.92 -21.84 -0.84
C ILE A 69 -9.79 -23.36 -0.71
N ARG A 70 -8.56 -23.85 -0.86
CA ARG A 70 -8.24 -25.27 -0.65
C ARG A 70 -8.65 -25.71 0.76
N LYS A 71 -9.27 -26.88 0.87
CA LYS A 71 -9.84 -27.40 2.13
C LYS A 71 -8.82 -27.45 3.26
N GLU A 72 -7.56 -27.78 2.95
CA GLU A 72 -6.46 -27.88 3.91
C GLU A 72 -6.14 -26.52 4.56
N ILE A 73 -6.28 -25.43 3.78
CA ILE A 73 -6.04 -24.08 4.27
C ILE A 73 -7.20 -23.64 5.16
N ALA A 74 -8.44 -23.86 4.72
CA ALA A 74 -9.62 -23.55 5.53
C ALA A 74 -9.60 -24.30 6.87
N GLN A 75 -9.23 -25.59 6.85
CA GLN A 75 -9.03 -26.40 8.06
C GLN A 75 -7.91 -25.86 8.95
N THR A 76 -6.81 -25.37 8.37
CA THR A 76 -5.74 -24.73 9.15
C THR A 76 -6.25 -23.53 9.93
N PHE A 77 -7.08 -22.68 9.32
CA PHE A 77 -7.70 -21.54 10.01
C PHE A 77 -8.69 -22.01 11.08
N LEU A 78 -9.63 -22.89 10.75
CA LEU A 78 -10.63 -23.39 11.70
C LEU A 78 -10.00 -24.07 12.91
N THR A 79 -8.98 -24.92 12.70
CA THR A 79 -8.28 -25.58 13.81
C THR A 79 -7.59 -24.57 14.73
N VAL A 80 -6.93 -23.54 14.18
CA VAL A 80 -6.29 -22.52 15.01
C VAL A 80 -7.33 -21.66 15.71
N PHE A 81 -8.39 -21.24 15.00
CA PHE A 81 -9.47 -20.42 15.55
C PHE A 81 -10.21 -21.12 16.68
N GLY A 82 -10.47 -22.43 16.57
CA GLY A 82 -11.10 -23.21 17.63
C GLY A 82 -10.26 -23.36 18.90
N GLN A 83 -8.96 -23.07 18.84
CA GLN A 83 -8.06 -23.07 20.00
C GLN A 83 -7.97 -21.71 20.71
N LEU A 84 -8.61 -20.68 20.17
CA LEU A 84 -8.58 -19.32 20.72
C LEU A 84 -9.78 -19.09 21.64
N ASP A 85 -9.54 -18.31 22.71
CA ASP A 85 -10.61 -17.89 23.63
C ASP A 85 -11.48 -16.76 23.05
N GLN A 86 -11.00 -16.09 22.00
CA GLN A 86 -11.68 -15.00 21.33
C GLN A 86 -12.84 -15.50 20.46
N THR A 87 -13.87 -14.67 20.35
CA THR A 87 -14.92 -14.84 19.35
C THR A 87 -14.36 -14.46 17.98
N ILE A 88 -14.54 -15.32 16.98
CA ILE A 88 -14.05 -15.08 15.62
C ILE A 88 -15.23 -14.75 14.72
N LEU A 89 -15.19 -13.57 14.08
CA LEU A 89 -16.11 -13.19 13.01
C LEU A 89 -15.42 -13.45 11.68
N TRP A 90 -15.83 -14.49 10.96
CA TRP A 90 -15.25 -14.83 9.67
C TRP A 90 -16.17 -14.45 8.53
N LYS A 91 -15.83 -13.39 7.79
CA LYS A 91 -16.48 -13.03 6.54
C LYS A 91 -16.13 -14.04 5.43
N ALA A 92 -17.09 -14.89 5.07
CA ALA A 92 -16.93 -15.96 4.09
C ALA A 92 -18.25 -16.26 3.40
N ASP A 93 -18.20 -16.59 2.12
CA ASP A 93 -19.37 -17.01 1.37
C ASP A 93 -19.85 -18.39 1.83
N LEU A 94 -21.11 -18.48 2.24
CA LEU A 94 -21.71 -19.63 2.94
C LEU A 94 -21.99 -20.86 2.05
N LYS A 95 -21.42 -20.92 0.84
CA LYS A 95 -21.57 -22.08 -0.05
C LYS A 95 -20.40 -23.05 0.15
N TYR A 96 -20.37 -23.70 1.31
CA TYR A 96 -19.85 -25.05 1.56
C TYR A 96 -20.05 -25.36 3.05
N THR A 97 -20.94 -26.31 3.37
CA THR A 97 -21.35 -26.68 4.74
C THR A 97 -20.60 -27.91 5.29
N ASP A 98 -19.49 -28.32 4.67
CA ASP A 98 -18.78 -29.56 5.01
C ASP A 98 -17.58 -29.36 5.97
N TRP A 99 -17.53 -28.21 6.65
CA TRP A 99 -16.48 -27.91 7.61
C TRP A 99 -17.01 -28.03 9.03
N ASP A 100 -16.19 -28.63 9.90
CA ASP A 100 -16.44 -28.63 11.34
C ASP A 100 -16.06 -27.25 11.87
N ILE A 101 -17.07 -26.38 12.00
CA ILE A 101 -16.90 -24.99 12.42
C ILE A 101 -16.86 -24.98 13.96
N PRO A 102 -15.78 -24.48 14.59
CA PRO A 102 -15.71 -24.36 16.03
C PRO A 102 -16.79 -23.43 16.59
N LYS A 103 -17.23 -23.69 17.82
CA LYS A 103 -18.33 -22.95 18.47
C LYS A 103 -18.07 -21.45 18.64
N ASN A 104 -16.80 -21.03 18.69
CA ASN A 104 -16.40 -19.63 18.81
C ASN A 104 -16.25 -18.92 17.46
N VAL A 105 -16.55 -19.58 16.33
CA VAL A 105 -16.43 -19.02 14.98
C VAL A 105 -17.81 -18.77 14.37
N TYR A 106 -18.09 -17.51 14.07
CA TYR A 106 -19.33 -17.06 13.44
C TYR A 106 -19.05 -16.65 11.99
N MET A 107 -19.68 -17.33 11.05
CA MET A 107 -19.47 -17.11 9.61
C MET A 107 -20.65 -16.36 8.99
N ARG A 108 -20.36 -15.35 8.16
CA ARG A 108 -21.38 -14.60 7.42
C ARG A 108 -20.83 -14.13 6.08
N ASP A 109 -21.66 -14.11 5.04
CA ASP A 109 -21.28 -13.62 3.70
C ASP A 109 -20.95 -12.13 3.71
N ARG A 110 -21.71 -11.35 4.48
CA ARG A 110 -21.48 -9.91 4.64
C ARG A 110 -21.53 -9.51 6.10
N PHE A 111 -20.44 -8.92 6.55
CA PHE A 111 -20.40 -8.07 7.74
C PHE A 111 -20.33 -6.61 7.30
N ASP A 112 -20.93 -5.73 8.08
CA ASP A 112 -20.69 -4.30 7.95
C ASP A 112 -19.28 -3.99 8.49
N GLN A 113 -18.31 -4.01 7.59
CA GLN A 113 -16.91 -3.83 7.95
C GLN A 113 -16.62 -2.43 8.49
N ILE A 114 -17.36 -1.41 8.06
CA ILE A 114 -17.20 -0.05 8.58
C ILE A 114 -17.66 -0.04 10.04
N SER A 115 -18.81 -0.65 10.33
CA SER A 115 -19.34 -0.68 11.69
C SER A 115 -18.52 -1.55 12.66
N ILE A 116 -17.75 -2.53 12.15
CA ILE A 116 -16.89 -3.40 12.98
C ILE A 116 -15.45 -2.88 13.11
N LEU A 117 -14.85 -2.36 12.03
CA LEU A 117 -13.42 -2.06 11.96
C LEU A 117 -13.08 -0.60 11.68
N ASP A 118 -14.06 0.22 11.29
CA ASP A 118 -13.93 1.65 10.94
C ASP A 118 -12.96 1.96 9.76
N GLN A 119 -12.14 1.00 9.29
CA GLN A 119 -11.15 1.20 8.22
C GLN A 119 -10.86 -0.03 7.34
N ASN A 120 -10.35 0.24 6.13
CA ASN A 120 -9.66 -0.74 5.28
C ASN A 120 -8.16 -0.70 5.53
N ILE A 121 -7.58 -1.77 6.07
CA ILE A 121 -6.18 -1.81 6.49
C ILE A 121 -5.28 -2.37 5.40
N ASN A 122 -4.17 -1.70 5.14
CA ASN A 122 -3.07 -2.24 4.33
C ASN A 122 -2.08 -2.97 5.24
N ALA A 123 -1.87 -4.28 5.02
CA ALA A 123 -1.01 -5.12 5.86
C ALA A 123 0.47 -4.66 5.89
N ALA A 124 1.00 -4.18 4.76
CA ALA A 124 2.38 -3.69 4.70
C ALA A 124 2.54 -2.39 5.52
N ASN A 125 1.53 -1.51 5.46
CA ASN A 125 1.53 -0.28 6.26
C ASN A 125 1.38 -0.58 7.75
N ALA A 126 0.52 -1.54 8.10
CA ALA A 126 0.32 -1.97 9.49
C ALA A 126 1.61 -2.54 10.10
N GLN A 127 2.36 -3.31 9.33
CA GLN A 127 3.67 -3.81 9.76
C GLN A 127 4.69 -2.67 9.87
N TYR A 128 4.75 -1.77 8.89
CA TYR A 128 5.67 -0.61 8.93
C TYR A 128 5.42 0.27 10.17
N LEU A 129 4.15 0.50 10.51
CA LEU A 129 3.74 1.28 11.68
C LEU A 129 3.74 0.47 12.99
N GLY A 130 4.10 -0.82 12.95
CA GLY A 130 4.30 -1.65 14.14
C GLY A 130 3.02 -2.14 14.82
N TYR A 131 1.85 -2.01 14.20
CA TYR A 131 0.58 -2.51 14.75
C TYR A 131 0.03 -3.76 14.05
N GLY A 132 0.77 -4.32 13.09
CA GLY A 132 0.38 -5.55 12.40
C GLY A 132 1.56 -6.42 11.99
N LEU A 133 1.25 -7.63 11.54
CA LEU A 133 2.21 -8.59 11.00
C LEU A 133 1.79 -9.00 9.60
N HIS A 134 2.77 -9.19 8.72
CA HIS A 134 2.56 -9.84 7.43
C HIS A 134 2.88 -11.32 7.54
N LEU A 135 1.89 -12.16 7.23
CA LEU A 135 2.10 -13.60 7.10
C LEU A 135 2.11 -13.98 5.62
N SER A 136 3.22 -14.56 5.17
CA SER A 136 3.35 -15.03 3.79
C SER A 136 2.48 -16.26 3.57
N TYR A 137 1.72 -16.27 2.46
CA TYR A 137 0.93 -17.42 2.04
C TYR A 137 1.76 -18.69 1.88
N ARG A 138 3.04 -18.57 1.49
CA ARG A 138 3.94 -19.72 1.30
C ARG A 138 4.32 -20.41 2.62
N ASN A 139 4.17 -19.72 3.74
CA ASN A 139 4.49 -20.22 5.08
C ASN A 139 3.26 -20.20 5.99
N LEU A 140 2.07 -20.44 5.43
CA LEU A 140 0.82 -20.50 6.17
C LEU A 140 0.63 -21.91 6.75
N THR A 141 1.00 -22.08 8.02
CA THR A 141 0.81 -23.32 8.79
C THR A 141 0.07 -23.01 10.08
N GLN A 142 -0.44 -24.05 10.77
CA GLN A 142 -1.10 -23.86 12.07
C GLN A 142 -0.18 -23.16 13.08
N GLN A 143 1.10 -23.52 13.09
CA GLN A 143 2.08 -22.93 13.99
C GLN A 143 2.36 -21.46 13.66
N SER A 144 2.59 -21.11 12.39
CA SER A 144 2.87 -19.73 12.01
C SER A 144 1.67 -18.81 12.19
N LEU A 145 0.46 -19.31 11.89
CA LEU A 145 -0.80 -18.59 12.10
C LEU A 145 -1.06 -18.36 13.59
N ARG A 146 -0.95 -19.40 14.42
CA ARG A 146 -1.14 -19.28 15.88
C ARG A 146 -0.14 -18.32 16.48
N TRP A 147 1.13 -18.41 16.08
CA TRP A 147 2.17 -17.50 16.53
C TRP A 147 1.81 -16.04 16.17
N ALA A 148 1.42 -15.77 14.93
CA ALA A 148 1.09 -14.42 14.49
C ALA A 148 -0.08 -13.82 15.28
N ILE A 149 -1.18 -14.58 15.43
CA ILE A 149 -2.35 -14.14 16.22
C ILE A 149 -1.95 -13.90 17.67
N THR A 150 -1.22 -14.84 18.29
CA THR A 150 -0.81 -14.73 19.69
C THR A 150 0.14 -13.55 19.91
N ALA A 151 1.05 -13.29 18.96
CA ALA A 151 1.97 -12.16 19.03
C ALA A 151 1.20 -10.84 19.04
N VAL A 152 0.27 -10.64 18.10
CA VAL A 152 -0.55 -9.41 18.03
C VAL A 152 -1.42 -9.23 19.27
N LEU A 153 -1.98 -10.32 19.82
CA LEU A 153 -2.87 -10.24 20.99
C LEU A 153 -2.14 -10.02 22.31
N ARG A 154 -0.93 -10.57 22.48
CA ARG A 154 -0.24 -10.59 23.79
C ARG A 154 0.85 -9.54 23.92
N ASP A 155 1.46 -9.13 22.82
CA ASP A 155 2.52 -8.13 22.86
C ASP A 155 1.91 -6.71 22.85
N SER A 156 2.03 -6.02 23.99
CA SER A 156 1.46 -4.70 24.20
C SER A 156 1.98 -3.64 23.23
N ARG A 157 3.13 -3.88 22.56
CA ARG A 157 3.68 -2.96 21.56
C ARG A 157 2.76 -2.79 20.35
N PHE A 158 2.01 -3.82 19.96
CA PHE A 158 1.04 -3.70 18.86
C PHE A 158 -0.11 -2.77 19.26
N LYS A 159 -0.63 -2.95 20.49
CA LYS A 159 -1.67 -2.08 21.05
C LYS A 159 -1.19 -0.63 21.17
N ALA A 160 -0.02 -0.40 21.77
CA ALA A 160 0.54 0.94 21.91
C ALA A 160 0.80 1.60 20.54
N SER A 161 1.20 0.82 19.53
CA SER A 161 1.41 1.33 18.17
C SER A 161 0.10 1.71 17.47
N VAL A 162 -0.98 0.92 17.62
CA VAL A 162 -2.28 1.25 17.01
C VAL A 162 -2.93 2.45 17.71
N GLU A 163 -2.80 2.56 19.03
CA GLU A 163 -3.30 3.70 19.80
C GLU A 163 -2.60 4.99 19.35
N ARG A 164 -1.26 4.98 19.29
CA ARG A 164 -0.49 6.12 18.76
C ARG A 164 -0.88 6.46 17.31
N ALA A 165 -1.03 5.45 16.45
CA ALA A 165 -1.43 5.69 15.07
C ALA A 165 -2.84 6.32 14.98
N SER A 166 -3.76 5.90 15.85
CA SER A 166 -5.11 6.47 15.96
C SER A 166 -5.08 7.93 16.45
N GLU A 167 -4.30 8.21 17.50
CA GLU A 167 -4.11 9.57 18.03
C GLU A 167 -3.64 10.53 16.93
N VAL A 168 -2.56 10.18 16.24
CA VAL A 168 -2.02 11.06 15.19
C VAL A 168 -2.95 11.12 13.97
N PHE A 169 -3.71 10.07 13.67
CA PHE A 169 -4.68 10.09 12.58
C PHE A 169 -5.89 10.98 12.85
N THR A 170 -6.35 11.00 14.09
CA THR A 170 -7.53 11.75 14.54
C THR A 170 -7.20 13.18 14.95
N ASP A 171 -5.94 13.46 15.30
CA ASP A 171 -5.44 14.81 15.57
C ASP A 171 -5.31 15.64 14.28
N LYS A 172 -6.40 16.33 13.94
CA LYS A 172 -6.47 17.23 12.78
C LYS A 172 -7.28 18.47 13.16
N PRO A 173 -6.94 19.65 12.60
CA PRO A 173 -7.58 20.91 12.97
C PRO A 173 -9.02 21.05 12.48
N MET A 174 -9.41 20.29 11.46
CA MET A 174 -10.76 20.29 10.89
C MET A 174 -11.17 18.87 10.52
N SER A 175 -12.48 18.61 10.49
CA SER A 175 -12.98 17.36 9.96
C SER A 175 -12.58 17.20 8.48
N SER A 176 -12.58 15.96 8.00
CA SER A 176 -12.22 15.66 6.61
C SER A 176 -13.22 16.28 5.63
N LEU A 177 -14.50 16.32 6.01
CA LEU A 177 -15.55 16.94 5.22
C LEU A 177 -15.37 18.47 5.19
N ASP A 178 -15.18 19.10 6.34
CA ASP A 178 -15.00 20.57 6.42
C ASP A 178 -13.74 21.02 5.67
N SER A 179 -12.64 20.26 5.78
CA SER A 179 -11.43 20.51 5.00
C SER A 179 -11.70 20.45 3.50
N SER A 180 -12.50 19.48 3.05
CA SER A 180 -12.85 19.32 1.63
C SER A 180 -13.67 20.50 1.14
N VAL A 181 -14.70 20.89 1.91
CA VAL A 181 -15.55 22.05 1.61
C VAL A 181 -14.71 23.31 1.52
N TYR A 182 -13.84 23.55 2.51
CA TYR A 182 -12.96 24.70 2.54
C TYR A 182 -12.11 24.83 1.27
N TRP A 183 -11.44 23.74 0.84
CA TRP A 183 -10.57 23.77 -0.33
C TRP A 183 -11.34 23.88 -1.65
N ILE A 184 -12.52 23.29 -1.74
CA ILE A 184 -13.41 23.46 -2.89
C ILE A 184 -13.82 24.93 -3.01
N GLU A 185 -14.29 25.53 -1.92
CA GLU A 185 -14.66 26.95 -1.91
C GLU A 185 -13.46 27.85 -2.18
N TYR A 186 -12.28 27.51 -1.67
CA TYR A 186 -11.04 28.25 -1.95
C TYR A 186 -10.78 28.32 -3.46
N VAL A 187 -10.88 27.18 -4.16
CA VAL A 187 -10.69 27.16 -5.61
C VAL A 187 -11.75 27.96 -6.34
N ILE A 188 -13.01 27.95 -5.88
CA ILE A 188 -14.09 28.76 -6.45
C ILE A 188 -13.81 30.26 -6.24
N ARG A 189 -13.48 30.67 -5.00
CA ARG A 189 -13.17 32.08 -4.64
C ARG A 189 -12.00 32.65 -5.44
N HIS A 190 -11.07 31.81 -5.84
CA HIS A 190 -9.89 32.20 -6.61
C HIS A 190 -9.93 31.73 -8.08
N SER A 191 -11.13 31.50 -8.62
CA SER A 191 -11.37 31.20 -10.04
C SER A 191 -10.45 30.11 -10.62
N GLY A 192 -10.22 29.04 -9.86
CA GLY A 192 -9.36 27.93 -10.26
C GLY A 192 -8.01 27.84 -9.54
N ALA A 193 -7.71 28.77 -8.61
CA ALA A 193 -6.52 28.78 -7.75
C ALA A 193 -5.21 28.49 -8.52
N HIS A 194 -5.01 29.21 -9.63
CA HIS A 194 -3.89 28.98 -10.54
C HIS A 194 -2.51 29.07 -9.87
N HIS A 195 -2.40 29.85 -8.80
CA HIS A 195 -1.18 30.00 -7.99
C HIS A 195 -0.80 28.77 -7.18
N LEU A 196 -1.70 27.80 -6.99
CA LEU A 196 -1.40 26.51 -6.35
C LEU A 196 -0.97 25.43 -7.36
N LYS A 197 -1.16 25.68 -8.65
CA LYS A 197 -0.74 24.76 -9.70
C LYS A 197 0.78 24.81 -9.86
N PRO A 198 1.45 23.66 -10.07
CA PRO A 198 2.87 23.68 -10.33
C PRO A 198 3.16 24.33 -11.70
N PRO A 199 4.30 25.02 -11.87
CA PRO A 199 4.69 25.62 -13.15
C PRO A 199 4.75 24.62 -14.32
N THR A 200 4.97 23.34 -14.00
CA THR A 200 5.00 22.23 -14.96
C THR A 200 3.71 22.04 -15.76
N VAL A 201 2.58 22.57 -15.28
CA VAL A 201 1.31 22.58 -16.02
C VAL A 201 1.45 23.28 -17.38
N HIS A 202 2.18 24.39 -17.40
CA HIS A 202 2.36 25.23 -18.59
C HIS A 202 3.58 24.85 -19.43
N MET A 203 4.45 23.95 -18.94
CA MET A 203 5.65 23.52 -19.67
C MET A 203 5.28 22.64 -20.87
N PRO A 204 5.88 22.84 -22.04
CA PRO A 204 5.72 21.93 -23.18
C PRO A 204 6.26 20.53 -22.83
N TRP A 205 5.72 19.51 -23.50
CA TRP A 205 6.00 18.10 -23.16
C TRP A 205 7.50 17.75 -23.25
N TYR A 206 8.25 18.35 -24.18
CA TYR A 206 9.68 18.08 -24.35
C TYR A 206 10.54 18.62 -23.21
N GLN A 207 10.14 19.72 -22.55
CA GLN A 207 10.79 20.22 -21.34
C GLN A 207 10.47 19.34 -20.13
N LEU A 208 9.22 18.86 -20.04
CA LEU A 208 8.80 17.96 -18.96
C LEU A 208 9.61 16.65 -18.94
N PHE A 209 9.96 16.13 -20.13
CA PHE A 209 10.77 14.91 -20.28
C PHE A 209 12.27 15.17 -20.44
N PHE A 210 12.74 16.42 -20.28
CA PHE A 210 14.15 16.80 -20.40
C PHE A 210 14.82 16.29 -21.68
N LEU A 211 14.14 16.44 -22.83
CA LEU A 211 14.60 15.87 -24.10
C LEU A 211 15.94 16.45 -24.56
N ASP A 212 16.21 17.71 -24.24
CA ASP A 212 17.49 18.39 -24.42
C ASP A 212 18.63 17.69 -23.66
N VAL A 213 18.40 17.37 -22.38
CA VAL A 213 19.37 16.66 -21.54
C VAL A 213 19.64 15.25 -22.08
N ILE A 214 18.59 14.54 -22.54
CA ILE A 214 18.72 13.22 -23.16
C ILE A 214 19.60 13.30 -24.42
N VAL A 215 19.37 14.31 -25.28
CA VAL A 215 20.16 14.52 -26.49
C VAL A 215 21.63 14.80 -26.15
N VAL A 216 21.91 15.64 -25.15
CA VAL A 216 23.29 15.92 -24.70
C VAL A 216 23.99 14.65 -24.23
N TYR A 217 23.34 13.84 -23.39
CA TYR A 217 23.91 12.56 -22.93
C TYR A 217 24.11 11.58 -24.08
N PHE A 218 23.18 11.52 -25.04
CA PHE A 218 23.30 10.66 -26.21
C PHE A 218 24.49 11.06 -27.10
N VAL A 219 24.66 12.35 -27.37
CA VAL A 219 25.80 12.86 -28.15
C VAL A 219 27.13 12.58 -27.42
N ALA A 220 27.20 12.83 -26.10
CA ALA A 220 28.37 12.52 -25.31
C ALA A 220 28.72 11.02 -25.35
N PHE A 221 27.71 10.15 -25.25
CA PHE A 221 27.89 8.70 -25.39
C PHE A 221 28.43 8.31 -26.77
N CYS A 222 27.88 8.86 -27.86
CA CYS A 222 28.39 8.62 -29.21
C CYS A 222 29.83 9.11 -29.39
N LEU A 223 30.20 10.27 -28.82
CA LEU A 223 31.57 10.78 -28.84
C LEU A 223 32.54 9.87 -28.11
N ILE A 224 32.15 9.34 -26.95
CA ILE A 224 32.95 8.36 -26.20
C ILE A 224 33.18 7.10 -27.03
N LEU A 225 32.14 6.55 -27.66
CA LEU A 225 32.27 5.38 -28.54
C LEU A 225 33.16 5.67 -29.76
N TYR A 226 33.05 6.87 -30.33
CA TYR A 226 33.90 7.31 -31.43
C TYR A 226 35.38 7.39 -31.03
N ILE A 227 35.69 8.03 -29.90
CA ILE A 227 37.05 8.12 -29.37
C ILE A 227 37.59 6.73 -29.03
N PHE A 228 36.78 5.86 -28.41
CA PHE A 228 37.16 4.49 -28.09
C PHE A 228 37.51 3.68 -29.36
N LYS A 229 36.69 3.79 -30.41
CA LYS A 229 36.97 3.19 -31.72
C LYS A 229 38.30 3.70 -32.30
N GLN A 230 38.56 5.01 -32.22
CA GLN A 230 39.80 5.61 -32.70
C GLN A 230 41.02 5.08 -31.93
N VAL A 231 40.94 4.99 -30.60
CA VAL A 231 42.02 4.44 -29.76
C VAL A 231 42.29 2.98 -30.12
N ILE A 232 41.26 2.13 -30.26
CA ILE A 232 41.43 0.74 -30.70
C ILE A 232 42.08 0.66 -32.08
N SER A 233 41.63 1.48 -33.03
CA SER A 233 42.19 1.51 -34.39
C SER A 233 43.68 1.90 -34.38
N LEU A 234 44.06 2.90 -33.56
CA LEU A 234 45.46 3.31 -33.39
C LEU A 234 46.32 2.21 -32.74
N LEU A 235 45.81 1.54 -31.70
CA LEU A 235 46.50 0.42 -31.06
C LEU A 235 46.68 -0.75 -32.03
N PHE A 236 45.67 -1.07 -32.83
CA PHE A 236 45.74 -2.12 -33.85
C PHE A 236 46.75 -1.79 -34.95
N LEU A 237 46.76 -0.55 -35.47
CA LEU A 237 47.77 -0.09 -36.41
C LEU A 237 49.18 -0.19 -35.83
N ARG A 238 49.38 0.22 -34.57
CA ARG A 238 50.68 0.11 -33.88
C ARG A 238 51.15 -1.34 -33.78
N LEU A 239 50.25 -2.28 -33.45
CA LEU A 239 50.56 -3.72 -33.42
C LEU A 239 50.96 -4.26 -34.81
N LEU A 240 50.28 -3.83 -35.88
CA LEU A 240 50.65 -4.19 -37.26
C LEU A 240 52.03 -3.65 -37.67
N PHE A 241 52.36 -2.41 -37.28
CA PHE A 241 53.70 -1.85 -37.55
C PHE A 241 54.82 -2.55 -36.77
N VAL A 242 54.60 -2.89 -35.50
CA VAL A 242 55.57 -3.64 -34.67
C VAL A 242 55.82 -5.03 -35.26
N THR A 243 54.77 -5.76 -35.64
CA THR A 243 54.90 -7.09 -36.25
C THR A 243 55.60 -7.05 -37.61
N LYS A 244 55.35 -6.02 -38.44
CA LYS A 244 56.05 -5.83 -39.72
C LYS A 244 57.54 -5.49 -39.53
N SER A 245 57.89 -4.65 -38.56
CA SER A 245 59.28 -4.31 -38.22
C SER A 245 60.06 -5.51 -37.66
N SER A 246 59.42 -6.36 -36.84
CA SER A 246 60.02 -7.59 -36.34
C SER A 246 60.31 -8.60 -37.46
N LYS A 247 59.43 -8.74 -38.46
CA LYS A 247 59.66 -9.62 -39.62
C LYS A 247 60.77 -9.11 -40.55
N ALA A 248 60.95 -7.79 -40.66
CA ALA A 248 62.00 -7.20 -41.49
C ALA A 248 63.42 -7.29 -40.90
N LYS A 249 63.57 -7.63 -39.61
CA LYS A 249 64.87 -7.82 -38.94
C LYS A 249 65.35 -9.29 -38.90
N VAL A 250 64.53 -10.24 -39.34
CA VAL A 250 64.80 -11.69 -39.26
C VAL A 250 65.19 -12.32 -40.61
N ASN A 251 65.14 -11.54 -41.70
CA ASN A 251 65.70 -11.89 -43.01
C ASN A 251 66.96 -11.06 -43.27
#